data_AF-A0A6M1U6R3-F1
#
_entry.id   AF-A0A6M1U6R3-F1
#
_cell.length_a   1.000
_cell.length_b   1.000
_cell.length_c   1.000
_cell.angle_alpha   90.00
_cell.angle_beta   90.00
_cell.angle_gamma   90.00
#
_symmetry.space_group_name_H-M   'P 1'
#
loop_
_entity.id
_entity.type
_entity.pdbx_description
1 polymer ?
#
loop_
_entity_poly.entity_id
_entity_poly.type
_entity_poly.pdbx_seq_one_letter_code
_entity_poly.pdbx_strand_id
1 'polypeptide(L)'
;MNLAEILVYTDIRQLHQIANHYGCECNPHSKNDLITTLLANLRHRNTIQAQVEMLTSVEMHFLLQMLLDKRTLFTMEDLLAKANVALGAEGEKTAEEARLLIANSLKRGWLFPAKGKTGGQYQCPQDLREPYLQAWLKLCKGDGAAAAEPAVYRDEGTAMCDDLYQFLRFLGQEPIPLTADGGMYKRYQSQLFRFFSVAEEPLPPQKWRFGYGLHFDLYPDRFSLLYDYCYFQRWIEEAPGRLQISEKGREQLEEPFTDQVHHELVRFWLRLYKRAIPNLPMIVQLIPVMTGGGWIPQRWIADILLPWLKPFYYDEPVNILHNRILKMMVHLGLLKVGQREDGEWLYAHTPLCHTWLKAYNGFADSTILLK
;
A
#
# COMPACT_ATOMS: atom_id res chain seq x y z
N MET A 1 17.43 -12.09 -5.94
CA MET A 1 17.94 -13.39 -6.41
C MET A 1 16.84 -14.07 -7.20
N ASN A 2 17.20 -14.63 -8.34
CA ASN A 2 16.28 -15.41 -9.17
C ASN A 2 16.19 -16.85 -8.64
N LEU A 3 15.13 -17.57 -9.02
CA LEU A 3 14.87 -18.93 -8.59
C LEU A 3 16.07 -19.86 -8.84
N ALA A 4 16.71 -19.74 -10.00
CA ALA A 4 17.89 -20.55 -10.35
C ALA A 4 19.03 -20.41 -9.33
N GLU A 5 19.33 -19.18 -8.91
CA GLU A 5 20.38 -18.93 -7.92
C GLU A 5 19.98 -19.48 -6.55
N ILE A 6 18.71 -19.31 -6.16
CA ILE A 6 18.19 -19.77 -4.87
C ILE A 6 18.26 -21.29 -4.77
N LEU A 7 17.86 -22.03 -5.81
CA LEU A 7 17.83 -23.49 -5.80
C LEU A 7 19.22 -24.13 -5.67
N VAL A 8 20.26 -23.49 -6.21
CA VAL A 8 21.66 -23.96 -6.06
C VAL A 8 22.08 -24.02 -4.59
N TYR A 9 21.69 -23.02 -3.79
CA TYR A 9 22.05 -22.93 -2.36
C TYR A 9 21.03 -23.57 -1.43
N THR A 10 19.85 -23.91 -1.92
CA THR A 10 18.79 -24.54 -1.11
C THR A 10 19.23 -25.93 -0.64
N ASP A 11 18.87 -26.28 0.60
CA ASP A 11 19.14 -27.59 1.18
C ASP A 11 18.38 -28.68 0.42
N ILE A 12 19.04 -29.84 0.23
CA ILE A 12 18.46 -30.93 -0.57
C ILE A 12 17.14 -31.44 0.01
N ARG A 13 16.93 -31.40 1.33
CA ARG A 13 15.68 -31.82 1.97
C ARG A 13 14.53 -30.90 1.56
N GLN A 14 14.77 -29.60 1.47
CA GLN A 14 13.76 -28.66 1.00
C GLN A 14 13.46 -28.86 -0.49
N LEU A 15 14.48 -29.12 -1.32
CA LEU A 15 14.27 -29.45 -2.73
C LEU A 15 13.37 -30.69 -2.89
N HIS A 16 13.61 -31.75 -2.11
CA HIS A 16 12.73 -32.92 -2.09
C HIS A 16 11.31 -32.59 -1.64
N GLN A 17 11.16 -31.77 -0.60
CA GLN A 17 9.84 -31.38 -0.11
C GLN A 17 9.01 -30.67 -1.20
N ILE A 18 9.66 -29.79 -1.97
CA ILE A 18 9.02 -29.09 -3.10
C ILE A 18 8.74 -30.08 -4.23
N ALA A 19 9.72 -30.91 -4.62
CA ALA A 19 9.54 -31.90 -5.70
C ALA A 19 8.39 -32.86 -5.40
N ASN A 20 8.29 -33.36 -4.16
CA ASN A 20 7.21 -34.23 -3.71
C ASN A 20 5.86 -33.52 -3.71
N HIS A 21 5.81 -32.22 -3.41
CA HIS A 21 4.56 -31.45 -3.46
C HIS A 21 4.01 -31.36 -4.88
N TYR A 22 4.87 -31.18 -5.89
CA TYR A 22 4.51 -31.10 -7.29
C TYR A 22 4.46 -32.45 -8.02
N GLY A 23 4.76 -33.56 -7.32
CA GLY A 23 4.80 -34.90 -7.93
C GLY A 23 5.88 -35.04 -9.00
N CYS A 24 7.01 -34.35 -8.87
CA CYS A 24 8.08 -34.38 -9.86
C CYS A 24 8.80 -35.74 -9.87
N GLU A 25 8.86 -36.39 -11.03
CA GLU A 25 9.70 -37.57 -11.24
C GLU A 25 11.15 -37.12 -11.47
N CYS A 26 12.02 -37.35 -10.48
CA CYS A 26 13.43 -36.94 -10.53
C CYS A 26 14.29 -37.93 -9.75
N ASN A 27 15.58 -38.04 -10.08
CA ASN A 27 16.51 -38.89 -9.35
C ASN A 27 16.78 -38.28 -7.97
N PRO A 28 16.39 -38.95 -6.87
CA PRO A 28 16.48 -38.36 -5.54
C PRO A 28 17.93 -38.17 -5.06
N HIS A 29 18.90 -38.84 -5.69
CA HIS A 29 20.31 -38.75 -5.32
C HIS A 29 21.07 -37.67 -6.09
N SER A 30 20.46 -37.03 -7.09
CA SER A 30 21.11 -36.00 -7.90
C SER A 30 20.51 -34.62 -7.60
N LYS A 31 21.26 -33.80 -6.86
CA LYS A 31 20.87 -32.40 -6.59
C LYS A 31 20.68 -31.60 -7.89
N ASN A 32 21.53 -31.83 -8.89
CA ASN A 32 21.44 -31.14 -10.17
C ASN A 32 20.17 -31.53 -10.94
N ASP A 33 19.75 -32.79 -10.87
CA ASP A 33 18.51 -33.27 -11.50
C ASP A 33 17.28 -32.69 -10.81
N LEU A 34 17.28 -32.64 -9.48
CA LEU A 34 16.26 -31.96 -8.67
C LEU A 34 16.14 -30.47 -9.04
N ILE A 35 17.26 -29.75 -9.09
CA ILE A 35 17.26 -28.32 -9.44
C ILE A 35 16.71 -28.10 -10.85
N THR A 36 17.15 -28.90 -11.83
CA THR A 36 16.71 -28.77 -13.23
C THR A 36 15.22 -29.04 -13.37
N THR A 37 14.72 -30.10 -12.73
CA THR A 37 13.31 -30.46 -12.74
C THR A 37 12.44 -29.40 -12.07
N LEU A 38 12.86 -28.89 -10.90
CA LEU A 38 12.15 -27.83 -10.19
C LEU A 38 12.15 -26.51 -10.96
N LEU A 39 13.26 -26.15 -11.60
CA LEU A 39 13.33 -24.95 -12.43
C LEU A 39 12.35 -25.00 -13.60
N ALA A 40 12.27 -26.15 -14.27
CA ALA A 40 11.34 -26.38 -15.36
C ALA A 40 9.89 -26.33 -14.89
N ASN A 41 9.58 -26.92 -13.73
CA ASN A 41 8.22 -27.05 -13.22
C ASN A 41 7.69 -25.74 -12.58
N LEU A 42 8.44 -25.13 -11.65
CA LEU A 42 7.99 -23.98 -10.85
C LEU A 42 7.78 -22.70 -11.68
N ARG A 43 8.47 -22.59 -12.82
CA ARG A 43 8.30 -21.47 -13.77
C ARG A 43 7.29 -21.77 -14.87
N HIS A 44 6.79 -23.00 -14.95
CA HIS A 44 5.88 -23.40 -16.01
C HIS A 44 4.53 -22.71 -15.83
N ARG A 45 4.05 -22.04 -16.89
CA ARG A 45 2.81 -21.25 -16.85
C ARG A 45 1.62 -22.05 -16.34
N ASN A 46 1.45 -23.29 -16.80
CA ASN A 46 0.31 -24.12 -16.40
C ASN A 46 0.39 -24.52 -14.92
N THR A 47 1.60 -24.74 -14.38
CA THR A 47 1.79 -25.04 -12.96
C THR A 47 1.38 -23.83 -12.12
N ILE A 48 1.87 -22.64 -12.48
CA ILE A 48 1.54 -21.40 -11.77
C ILE A 48 0.03 -21.13 -11.80
N GLN A 49 -0.60 -21.28 -12.97
CA GLN A 49 -2.03 -21.09 -13.12
C GLN A 49 -2.84 -22.07 -12.27
N ALA A 50 -2.54 -23.37 -12.34
CA ALA A 50 -3.21 -24.39 -11.53
C ALA A 50 -3.02 -24.13 -10.02
N GLN A 51 -1.84 -23.67 -9.60
CA GLN A 51 -1.59 -23.29 -8.20
C GLN A 51 -2.48 -22.14 -7.77
N VAL A 52 -2.54 -21.06 -8.56
CA VAL A 52 -3.35 -19.87 -8.29
C VAL A 52 -4.84 -20.19 -8.20
N GLU A 53 -5.35 -21.05 -9.09
CA GLU A 53 -6.76 -21.48 -9.11
C GLU A 53 -7.17 -22.30 -7.87
N MET A 54 -6.21 -23.00 -7.24
CA MET A 54 -6.46 -23.82 -6.05
C MET A 54 -6.32 -23.06 -4.73
N LEU A 55 -5.88 -21.79 -4.75
CA LEU A 55 -5.68 -21.03 -3.51
C LEU A 55 -7.01 -20.59 -2.90
N THR A 56 -7.11 -20.75 -1.58
CA THR A 56 -8.13 -20.05 -0.81
C THR A 56 -7.90 -18.53 -0.84
N SER A 57 -8.94 -17.74 -0.55
CA SER A 57 -8.83 -16.27 -0.46
C SER A 57 -7.73 -15.83 0.52
N VAL A 58 -7.59 -16.54 1.65
CA VAL A 58 -6.55 -16.28 2.66
C VAL A 58 -5.15 -16.57 2.11
N GLU A 59 -4.95 -17.72 1.47
CA GLU A 59 -3.65 -18.07 0.88
C GLU A 59 -3.27 -17.09 -0.25
N MET A 60 -4.24 -16.67 -1.06
CA MET A 60 -4.03 -15.67 -2.10
C MET A 60 -3.65 -14.32 -1.51
N HIS A 61 -4.36 -13.86 -0.47
CA HIS A 61 -4.04 -12.62 0.22
C HIS A 61 -2.62 -12.67 0.82
N PHE A 62 -2.26 -13.77 1.48
CA PHE A 62 -0.90 -13.95 2.01
C PHE A 62 0.17 -13.96 0.91
N LEU A 63 -0.09 -14.64 -0.20
CA LEU A 63 0.81 -14.65 -1.36
C LEU A 63 1.02 -13.22 -1.88
N LEU A 64 -0.04 -12.45 -2.12
CA LEU A 64 0.05 -11.08 -2.61
C LEU A 64 0.79 -10.15 -1.62
N GLN A 65 0.60 -10.34 -0.32
CA GLN A 65 1.38 -9.64 0.72
C GLN A 65 2.89 -9.88 0.59
N MET A 66 3.31 -11.07 0.15
CA MET A 66 4.73 -11.39 -0.09
C MET A 66 5.21 -10.88 -1.44
N LEU A 67 4.47 -11.14 -2.52
CA LEU A 67 4.91 -10.82 -3.89
C LEU A 67 5.03 -9.31 -4.13
N LEU A 68 4.11 -8.52 -3.55
CA LEU A 68 4.12 -7.07 -3.64
C LEU A 68 5.04 -6.41 -2.61
N ASP A 69 5.70 -7.16 -1.74
CA ASP A 69 6.74 -6.58 -0.89
C ASP A 69 8.08 -6.57 -1.63
N LYS A 70 8.58 -5.37 -1.92
CA LYS A 70 9.83 -5.17 -2.68
C LYS A 70 11.08 -5.65 -1.95
N ARG A 71 11.01 -5.87 -0.63
CA ARG A 71 12.13 -6.42 0.13
C ARG A 71 12.51 -7.80 -0.40
N THR A 72 13.80 -8.08 -0.41
CA THR A 72 14.37 -9.36 -0.86
C THR A 72 14.44 -10.41 0.24
N LEU A 73 14.47 -9.94 1.49
CA LEU A 73 14.59 -10.75 2.70
C LEU A 73 13.44 -10.46 3.66
N PHE A 74 12.98 -11.50 4.32
CA PHE A 74 11.94 -11.46 5.34
C PHE A 74 12.44 -12.18 6.59
N THR A 75 12.18 -11.60 7.75
CA THR A 75 12.29 -12.33 9.02
C THR A 75 11.06 -13.21 9.25
N MET A 76 11.12 -14.14 10.21
CA MET A 76 9.93 -14.87 10.63
C MET A 76 8.83 -13.92 11.16
N GLU A 77 9.20 -12.83 11.84
CA GLU A 77 8.25 -11.84 12.34
C GLU A 77 7.53 -11.11 11.18
N ASP A 78 8.25 -10.76 10.12
CA ASP A 78 7.66 -10.17 8.91
C ASP A 78 6.61 -11.10 8.29
N LEU A 79 6.95 -12.38 8.18
CA LEU A 79 6.06 -13.39 7.59
C LEU A 79 4.84 -13.65 8.47
N LEU A 80 5.02 -13.75 9.78
CA LEU A 80 3.93 -13.89 10.73
C LEU A 80 3.01 -12.66 10.72
N ALA A 81 3.57 -11.45 10.63
CA ALA A 81 2.78 -10.23 10.50
C ALA A 81 1.93 -10.25 9.22
N LYS A 82 2.51 -10.63 8.08
CA LYS A 82 1.78 -10.77 6.81
C LYS A 82 0.70 -11.86 6.86
N ALA A 83 1.00 -13.00 7.47
CA ALA A 83 0.06 -14.11 7.63
C ALA A 83 -1.11 -13.71 8.54
N ASN A 84 -0.85 -13.02 9.64
CA ASN A 84 -1.88 -12.51 10.55
C ASN A 84 -2.79 -11.48 9.87
N VAL A 85 -2.23 -10.62 9.02
CA VAL A 85 -3.01 -9.70 8.19
C VAL A 85 -3.91 -10.47 7.22
N ALA A 86 -3.41 -11.54 6.62
CA ALA A 86 -4.18 -12.36 5.69
C ALA A 86 -5.31 -13.16 6.35
N LEU A 87 -5.05 -13.74 7.53
CA LEU A 87 -6.02 -14.49 8.33
C LEU A 87 -7.04 -13.59 9.03
N GLY A 88 -6.68 -12.32 9.24
CA GLY A 88 -7.48 -11.43 10.04
C GLY A 88 -7.48 -11.82 11.52
N ALA A 89 -6.32 -12.16 12.06
CA ALA A 89 -6.17 -12.79 13.37
C ALA A 89 -6.43 -11.90 14.60
N GLU A 90 -7.18 -12.43 15.56
CA GLU A 90 -7.08 -12.14 17.00
C GLU A 90 -7.07 -13.48 17.77
N GLY A 91 -5.99 -13.81 18.48
CA GLY A 91 -5.89 -15.00 19.35
C GLY A 91 -4.95 -16.14 18.91
N GLU A 92 -4.75 -17.13 19.79
CA GLU A 92 -3.71 -18.18 19.68
C GLU A 92 -3.89 -19.18 18.53
N LYS A 93 -5.11 -19.63 18.22
CA LYS A 93 -5.37 -20.54 17.09
C LYS A 93 -4.84 -19.98 15.77
N THR A 94 -4.95 -18.67 15.60
CA THR A 94 -4.48 -18.00 14.40
C THR A 94 -2.95 -17.96 14.28
N ALA A 95 -2.22 -18.06 15.39
CA ALA A 95 -0.76 -18.14 15.36
C ALA A 95 -0.27 -19.47 14.79
N GLU A 96 -1.00 -20.56 15.03
CA GLU A 96 -0.71 -21.87 14.42
C GLU A 96 -1.03 -21.86 12.92
N GLU A 97 -2.19 -21.33 12.54
CA GLU A 97 -2.59 -21.16 11.12
C GLU A 97 -1.60 -20.26 10.36
N ALA A 98 -1.11 -19.19 10.99
CA ALA A 98 -0.09 -18.32 10.40
C ALA A 98 1.21 -19.08 10.11
N ARG A 99 1.66 -19.93 11.04
CA ARG A 99 2.84 -20.79 10.83
C ARG A 99 2.59 -21.81 9.71
N LEU A 100 1.37 -22.33 9.61
CA LEU A 100 0.99 -23.26 8.54
C LEU A 100 1.04 -22.59 7.15
N LEU A 101 0.58 -21.35 7.01
CA LEU A 101 0.70 -20.58 5.76
C LEU A 101 2.17 -20.42 5.33
N ILE A 102 3.06 -20.14 6.29
CA ILE A 102 4.50 -20.02 6.03
C ILE A 102 5.10 -21.38 5.63
N ALA A 103 4.78 -22.44 6.36
CA ALA A 103 5.24 -23.80 6.04
C ALA A 103 4.76 -24.26 4.66
N ASN A 104 3.50 -23.96 4.31
CA ASN A 104 2.95 -24.25 2.99
C ASN A 104 3.66 -23.44 1.89
N SER A 105 4.05 -22.19 2.17
CA SER A 105 4.81 -21.37 1.22
C SER A 105 6.22 -21.90 0.96
N LEU A 106 6.87 -22.48 1.99
CA LEU A 106 8.13 -23.21 1.83
C LEU A 106 7.94 -24.48 0.97
N LYS A 107 6.88 -25.25 1.23
CA LYS A 107 6.54 -26.47 0.50
C LYS A 107 6.19 -26.21 -0.97
N ARG A 108 5.53 -25.09 -1.26
CA ARG A 108 5.17 -24.63 -2.62
C ARG A 108 6.36 -23.98 -3.35
N GLY A 109 7.51 -23.78 -2.71
CA GLY A 109 8.66 -23.13 -3.34
C GLY A 109 8.44 -21.66 -3.67
N TRP A 110 7.57 -20.96 -2.92
CA TRP A 110 7.42 -19.50 -2.99
C TRP A 110 8.41 -18.79 -2.06
N LEU A 111 8.80 -19.48 -1.00
CA LEU A 111 9.67 -19.00 0.04
C LEU A 111 10.84 -19.98 0.23
N PHE A 112 12.02 -19.44 0.47
CA PHE A 112 13.23 -20.22 0.73
C PHE A 112 13.98 -19.61 1.92
N PRO A 113 14.67 -20.39 2.75
CA PRO A 113 15.65 -19.88 3.69
C PRO A 113 16.70 -19.04 2.95
N ALA A 114 17.01 -17.88 3.49
CA ALA A 114 18.04 -17.00 2.93
C ALA A 114 19.45 -17.56 3.22
N LYS A 115 20.39 -17.23 2.33
CA LYS A 115 21.81 -17.57 2.51
C LYS A 115 22.46 -16.62 3.51
N GLY A 116 23.06 -17.11 4.59
CA GLY A 116 23.83 -16.26 5.51
C GLY A 116 24.12 -16.86 6.88
N LYS A 117 24.97 -16.17 7.68
CA LYS A 117 25.33 -16.55 9.06
C LYS A 117 24.22 -16.26 10.08
N THR A 118 23.30 -15.36 9.76
CA THR A 118 22.11 -15.05 10.56
C THR A 118 20.97 -15.97 10.13
N GLY A 119 20.88 -17.13 10.78
CA GLY A 119 19.73 -18.02 10.61
C GLY A 119 18.41 -17.31 10.87
N GLY A 120 17.33 -17.79 10.25
CA GLY A 120 15.97 -17.28 10.49
C GLY A 120 15.46 -16.20 9.51
N GLN A 121 16.19 -15.95 8.43
CA GLN A 121 15.73 -15.12 7.31
C GLN A 121 15.24 -15.98 6.13
N TYR A 122 14.31 -15.43 5.37
CA TYR A 122 13.68 -16.05 4.22
C TYR A 122 13.70 -15.12 3.01
N GLN A 123 13.63 -15.68 1.82
CA GLN A 123 13.64 -14.95 0.56
C GLN A 123 12.60 -15.53 -0.41
N CYS A 124 11.99 -14.65 -1.19
CA CYS A 124 11.07 -15.00 -2.27
C CYS A 124 11.77 -14.73 -3.63
N PRO A 125 11.78 -15.70 -4.57
CA PRO A 125 12.40 -15.49 -5.89
C PRO A 125 11.75 -14.33 -6.63
N GLN A 126 12.56 -13.40 -7.13
CA GLN A 126 12.06 -12.19 -7.78
C GLN A 126 11.37 -12.50 -9.11
N ASP A 127 11.88 -13.47 -9.86
CA ASP A 127 11.38 -13.94 -11.15
C ASP A 127 10.10 -14.78 -11.06
N LEU A 128 9.62 -15.11 -9.86
CA LEU A 128 8.30 -15.71 -9.65
C LEU A 128 7.18 -14.69 -9.40
N ARG A 129 7.51 -13.46 -9.01
CA ARG A 129 6.50 -12.46 -8.65
C ARG A 129 5.56 -12.16 -9.80
N GLU A 130 6.11 -11.68 -10.91
CA GLU A 130 5.32 -11.26 -12.06
C GLU A 130 4.47 -12.40 -12.65
N PRO A 131 5.00 -13.63 -12.87
CA PRO A 131 4.18 -14.74 -13.35
C PRO A 131 2.97 -15.08 -12.47
N TYR A 132 3.14 -15.09 -11.13
CA TYR A 132 2.04 -15.37 -10.21
C TYR A 132 1.02 -14.23 -10.15
N LEU A 133 1.47 -12.97 -10.14
CA LEU A 133 0.58 -11.81 -10.23
C LEU A 133 -0.25 -11.85 -11.52
N GLN A 134 0.38 -12.15 -12.66
CA GLN A 134 -0.33 -12.24 -13.95
C GLN A 134 -1.32 -13.40 -14.00
N ALA A 135 -0.99 -14.55 -13.40
CA ALA A 135 -1.93 -15.67 -13.28
C ALA A 135 -3.14 -15.29 -12.41
N TRP A 136 -2.92 -14.63 -11.27
CA TRP A 136 -3.99 -14.14 -10.41
C TRP A 136 -4.86 -13.08 -11.10
N LEU A 137 -4.27 -12.10 -11.79
CA LEU A 137 -5.03 -11.10 -12.55
C LEU A 137 -5.91 -11.74 -13.62
N LYS A 138 -5.44 -12.79 -14.29
CA LYS A 138 -6.26 -13.53 -15.28
C LYS A 138 -7.45 -14.22 -14.62
N LEU A 139 -7.29 -14.77 -13.42
CA LEU A 139 -8.39 -15.35 -12.64
C LEU A 139 -9.40 -14.29 -12.22
N CYS A 140 -8.93 -13.08 -11.87
CA CYS A 140 -9.79 -11.97 -11.46
C CYS A 140 -10.47 -11.21 -12.61
N LYS A 141 -9.89 -11.27 -13.82
CA LYS A 141 -10.44 -10.63 -15.03
C LYS A 141 -11.69 -11.37 -15.49
N GLY A 142 -12.83 -11.03 -14.89
CA GLY A 142 -14.15 -11.31 -15.45
C GLY A 142 -14.59 -10.26 -16.49
N ASP A 143 -15.72 -10.52 -17.15
CA ASP A 143 -16.41 -9.57 -18.02
C ASP A 143 -16.82 -8.33 -17.20
N GLY A 144 -15.98 -7.28 -17.21
CA GLY A 144 -16.23 -6.04 -16.47
C GLY A 144 -14.99 -5.37 -15.87
N ALA A 145 -13.81 -5.98 -15.96
CA ALA A 145 -12.57 -5.41 -15.45
C ALA A 145 -12.11 -4.15 -16.20
N ALA A 146 -12.30 -4.11 -17.53
CA ALA A 146 -11.90 -2.97 -18.36
C ALA A 146 -13.09 -2.06 -18.64
N ALA A 147 -12.89 -0.75 -18.49
CA ALA A 147 -13.83 0.28 -18.89
C ALA A 147 -13.21 1.19 -19.96
N ALA A 148 -14.06 1.80 -20.79
CA ALA A 148 -13.66 2.88 -21.67
C ALA A 148 -13.20 4.09 -20.84
N GLU A 149 -12.32 4.90 -21.42
CA GLU A 149 -11.92 6.16 -20.81
C GLU A 149 -13.13 7.09 -20.66
N PRO A 150 -13.36 7.66 -19.45
CA PRO A 150 -14.43 8.61 -19.24
C PRO A 150 -14.17 9.91 -20.01
N ALA A 151 -15.25 10.58 -20.43
CA ALA A 151 -15.17 11.83 -21.19
C ALA A 151 -14.47 12.96 -20.42
N VAL A 152 -14.62 12.98 -19.09
CA VAL A 152 -13.97 13.92 -18.18
C VAL A 152 -13.43 13.14 -17.00
N TYR A 153 -12.20 13.47 -16.59
CA TYR A 153 -11.58 12.91 -15.40
C TYR A 153 -10.80 13.97 -14.63
N ARG A 154 -10.57 13.67 -13.35
CA ARG A 154 -9.74 14.43 -12.43
C ARG A 154 -8.41 13.70 -12.23
N ASP A 155 -7.33 14.41 -12.48
CA ASP A 155 -5.96 14.03 -12.11
C ASP A 155 -5.38 15.19 -11.29
N GLU A 156 -5.00 14.92 -10.05
CA GLU A 156 -4.46 15.94 -9.14
C GLU A 156 -2.94 16.06 -9.22
N GLY A 157 -2.23 15.17 -9.94
CA GLY A 157 -0.78 15.24 -10.10
C GLY A 157 -0.03 15.49 -8.78
N THR A 158 0.79 16.55 -8.73
CA THR A 158 1.53 16.97 -7.54
C THR A 158 0.83 18.05 -6.72
N ALA A 159 -0.46 18.33 -6.95
CA ALA A 159 -1.19 19.44 -6.31
C ALA A 159 -1.14 19.41 -4.77
N MET A 160 -1.04 18.23 -4.17
CA MET A 160 -0.88 18.12 -2.72
C MET A 160 0.45 18.69 -2.23
N CYS A 161 1.53 18.55 -3.01
CA CYS A 161 2.79 19.20 -2.70
C CYS A 161 2.69 20.72 -2.90
N ASP A 162 2.07 21.20 -3.97
CA ASP A 162 1.90 22.64 -4.19
C ASP A 162 1.14 23.30 -3.04
N ASP A 163 0.07 22.65 -2.57
CA ASP A 163 -0.76 23.13 -1.48
C ASP A 163 -0.06 23.04 -0.11
N LEU A 164 0.85 22.08 0.05
CA LEU A 164 1.76 22.04 1.20
C LEU A 164 2.58 23.33 1.27
N TYR A 165 3.23 23.73 0.18
CA TYR A 165 4.05 24.95 0.16
C TYR A 165 3.16 26.19 0.30
N GLN A 166 1.96 26.16 -0.26
CA GLN A 166 0.99 27.24 -0.07
C GLN A 166 0.60 27.40 1.40
N PHE A 167 0.42 26.30 2.13
CA PHE A 167 0.15 26.32 3.56
C PHE A 167 1.33 26.89 4.38
N LEU A 168 2.56 26.48 4.08
CA LEU A 168 3.75 27.05 4.74
C LEU A 168 3.89 28.55 4.45
N ARG A 169 3.70 29.00 3.20
CA ARG A 169 3.72 30.43 2.85
C ARG A 169 2.63 31.22 3.58
N PHE A 170 1.45 30.63 3.73
CA PHE A 170 0.35 31.24 4.48
C PHE A 170 0.72 31.47 5.95
N LEU A 171 1.35 30.48 6.60
CA LEU A 171 1.87 30.61 7.97
C LEU A 171 3.10 31.51 8.10
N GLY A 172 3.84 31.72 7.01
CA GLY A 172 5.00 32.61 6.97
C GLY A 172 4.65 34.10 7.03
N GLN A 173 3.39 34.47 6.77
CA GLN A 173 2.94 35.85 6.85
C GLN A 173 2.78 36.30 8.30
N GLU A 174 1.93 35.62 9.07
CA GLU A 174 1.71 35.87 10.49
C GLU A 174 1.25 34.59 11.20
N PRO A 175 1.54 34.43 12.51
CA PRO A 175 1.00 33.34 13.31
C PRO A 175 -0.53 33.32 13.32
N ILE A 176 -1.12 32.13 13.19
CA ILE A 176 -2.57 31.94 13.15
C ILE A 176 -3.08 31.57 14.55
N PRO A 177 -4.10 32.25 15.09
CA PRO A 177 -4.70 31.85 16.36
C PRO A 177 -5.44 30.52 16.21
N LEU A 178 -5.26 29.65 17.20
CA LEU A 178 -5.96 28.37 17.33
C LEU A 178 -7.18 28.51 18.26
N THR A 179 -8.17 27.66 18.04
CA THR A 179 -9.31 27.48 18.96
C THR A 179 -8.85 26.74 20.22
N ALA A 180 -9.72 26.68 21.24
CA ALA A 180 -9.46 25.87 22.44
C ALA A 180 -9.21 24.39 22.09
N ASP A 181 -9.87 23.89 21.05
CA ASP A 181 -9.72 22.52 20.54
C ASP A 181 -8.50 22.33 19.61
N GLY A 182 -7.62 23.33 19.48
CA GLY A 182 -6.40 23.23 18.68
C GLY A 182 -6.54 23.46 17.17
N GLY A 183 -7.77 23.55 16.63
CA GLY A 183 -8.01 23.85 15.22
C GLY A 183 -7.86 25.34 14.85
N MET A 184 -7.53 25.65 13.60
CA MET A 184 -7.63 27.02 13.08
C MET A 184 -9.09 27.48 13.03
N TYR A 185 -9.37 28.76 13.32
CA TYR A 185 -10.72 29.30 13.12
C TYR A 185 -11.16 29.19 11.65
N LYS A 186 -12.46 28.93 11.41
CA LYS A 186 -13.04 28.73 10.08
C LYS A 186 -12.72 29.81 9.05
N ARG A 187 -12.53 31.07 9.50
CA ARG A 187 -12.13 32.18 8.62
C ARG A 187 -10.75 31.96 8.00
N TYR A 188 -9.78 31.48 8.80
CA TYR A 188 -8.42 31.20 8.32
C TYR A 188 -8.41 29.94 7.47
N GLN A 189 -9.16 28.89 7.86
CA GLN A 189 -9.33 27.70 7.02
C GLN A 189 -9.89 28.07 5.64
N SER A 190 -10.98 28.84 5.60
CA SER A 190 -11.62 29.26 4.34
C SER A 190 -10.70 30.15 3.50
N GLN A 191 -9.92 31.01 4.13
CA GLN A 191 -8.95 31.86 3.44
C GLN A 191 -7.82 31.01 2.84
N LEU A 192 -7.26 30.07 3.60
CA LEU A 192 -6.21 29.16 3.16
C LEU A 192 -6.68 28.28 1.99
N PHE A 193 -7.84 27.63 2.13
CA PHE A 193 -8.33 26.66 1.14
C PHE A 193 -8.67 27.30 -0.22
N ARG A 194 -8.91 28.61 -0.27
CA ARG A 194 -9.09 29.34 -1.54
C ARG A 194 -7.81 29.41 -2.38
N PHE A 195 -6.65 29.27 -1.75
CA PHE A 195 -5.37 29.26 -2.45
C PHE A 195 -4.92 27.86 -2.86
N PHE A 196 -5.63 26.83 -2.42
CA PHE A 196 -5.31 25.45 -2.77
C PHE A 196 -5.72 25.15 -4.21
N SER A 197 -4.86 24.38 -4.86
CA SER A 197 -5.04 23.84 -6.20
C SER A 197 -6.25 22.92 -6.26
N VAL A 198 -6.54 22.23 -5.15
CA VAL A 198 -7.74 21.41 -4.97
C VAL A 198 -8.62 22.06 -3.93
N ALA A 199 -9.81 22.50 -4.35
CA ALA A 199 -10.74 23.19 -3.47
C ALA A 199 -11.18 22.28 -2.31
N GLU A 200 -11.09 22.82 -1.10
CA GLU A 200 -11.56 22.20 0.14
C GLU A 200 -12.44 23.17 0.91
N GLU A 201 -13.35 22.64 1.72
CA GLU A 201 -14.23 23.43 2.58
C GLU A 201 -14.02 23.06 4.05
N PRO A 202 -14.11 24.02 5.00
CA PRO A 202 -14.07 23.71 6.42
C PRO A 202 -15.16 22.71 6.82
N LEU A 203 -14.87 21.88 7.81
CA LEU A 203 -15.84 20.89 8.28
C LEU A 203 -17.13 21.56 8.81
N PRO A 204 -18.31 20.95 8.56
CA PRO A 204 -19.58 21.46 9.05
C PRO A 204 -19.68 21.33 10.58
N PRO A 205 -20.43 22.22 11.29
CA PRO A 205 -20.40 22.34 12.75
C PRO A 205 -20.89 21.15 13.59
N GLN A 206 -21.50 20.12 12.99
CA GLN A 206 -22.25 19.08 13.72
C GLN A 206 -22.12 17.67 13.15
N LYS A 207 -21.05 17.36 12.43
CA LYS A 207 -20.86 16.00 11.93
C LYS A 207 -19.84 15.30 12.81
N TRP A 208 -20.31 14.47 13.74
CA TRP A 208 -19.45 13.45 14.32
C TRP A 208 -18.75 12.72 13.16
N ARG A 209 -17.43 12.74 13.20
CA ARG A 209 -16.58 12.27 12.11
C ARG A 209 -15.56 11.33 12.71
N PHE A 210 -15.31 10.26 12.00
CA PHE A 210 -14.16 9.40 12.24
C PHE A 210 -13.18 9.55 11.08
N GLY A 211 -11.89 9.38 11.35
CA GLY A 211 -10.81 9.56 10.39
C GLY A 211 -9.48 9.15 10.98
N TYR A 212 -8.43 9.30 10.18
CA TYR A 212 -7.07 8.91 10.54
C TYR A 212 -6.16 10.12 10.49
N GLY A 213 -5.20 10.18 11.42
CA GLY A 213 -4.41 11.38 11.66
C GLY A 213 -4.67 11.95 13.04
N LEU A 214 -3.98 13.03 13.39
CA LEU A 214 -4.26 13.77 14.62
C LEU A 214 -5.44 14.72 14.43
N HIS A 215 -5.49 15.40 13.29
CA HIS A 215 -6.41 16.53 13.07
C HIS A 215 -7.61 16.19 12.18
N PHE A 216 -7.97 14.91 12.10
CA PHE A 216 -9.07 14.46 11.22
C PHE A 216 -10.43 15.00 11.66
N ASP A 217 -10.62 15.30 12.93
CA ASP A 217 -11.85 15.88 13.47
C ASP A 217 -11.93 17.40 13.26
N LEU A 218 -10.79 18.05 13.02
CA LEU A 218 -10.67 19.49 12.83
C LEU A 218 -10.65 19.91 11.36
N TYR A 219 -10.12 19.06 10.48
CA TYR A 219 -9.88 19.39 9.07
C TYR A 219 -10.36 18.30 8.08
N PRO A 220 -10.68 18.65 6.82
CA PRO A 220 -10.92 17.66 5.76
C PRO A 220 -9.75 16.70 5.56
N ASP A 221 -9.99 15.50 4.99
CA ASP A 221 -8.97 14.42 4.91
C ASP A 221 -7.63 14.86 4.32
N ARG A 222 -7.70 15.63 3.23
CA ARG A 222 -6.51 16.06 2.48
C ARG A 222 -5.75 17.12 3.26
N PHE A 223 -6.41 18.18 3.74
CA PHE A 223 -5.73 19.16 4.59
C PHE A 223 -5.24 18.58 5.93
N SER A 224 -5.98 17.65 6.55
CA SER A 224 -5.51 16.96 7.77
C SER A 224 -4.20 16.22 7.53
N LEU A 225 -4.06 15.52 6.39
CA LEU A 225 -2.82 14.83 6.04
C LEU A 225 -1.67 15.81 5.83
N LEU A 226 -1.92 16.94 5.16
CA LEU A 226 -0.92 18.01 4.97
C LEU A 226 -0.45 18.60 6.30
N TYR A 227 -1.41 18.91 7.18
CA TYR A 227 -1.14 19.45 8.49
C TYR A 227 -0.28 18.49 9.32
N ASP A 228 -0.72 17.23 9.42
CA ASP A 228 -0.02 16.18 10.17
C ASP A 228 1.39 15.94 9.61
N TYR A 229 1.57 16.01 8.29
CA TYR A 229 2.87 15.86 7.65
C TYR A 229 3.79 17.03 8.00
N CYS A 230 3.34 18.27 7.86
CA CYS A 230 4.11 19.46 8.22
C CYS A 230 4.48 19.46 9.71
N TYR A 231 3.55 19.06 10.57
CA TYR A 231 3.79 18.93 12.00
C TYR A 231 4.85 17.86 12.30
N PHE A 232 4.70 16.67 11.71
CA PHE A 232 5.66 15.57 11.87
C PHE A 232 7.06 15.92 11.38
N GLN A 233 7.16 16.64 10.26
CA GLN A 233 8.44 17.13 9.73
C GLN A 233 9.02 18.29 10.53
N ARG A 234 8.28 18.82 11.51
CA ARG A 234 8.61 20.03 12.29
C ARG A 234 8.73 21.27 11.42
N TRP A 235 7.95 21.38 10.35
CA TRP A 235 7.86 22.59 9.52
C TRP A 235 6.89 23.61 10.09
N ILE A 236 5.96 23.16 10.92
CA ILE A 236 5.05 23.99 11.70
C ILE A 236 5.17 23.64 13.17
N GLU A 237 4.80 24.57 14.03
CA GLU A 237 4.74 24.37 15.48
C GLU A 237 3.49 24.99 16.08
N GLU A 238 2.93 24.28 17.05
CA GLU A 238 1.78 24.72 17.83
C GLU A 238 2.29 25.29 19.17
N ALA A 239 2.30 26.61 19.28
CA ALA A 239 2.52 27.31 20.53
C ALA A 239 1.17 27.55 21.23
N PRO A 240 1.15 27.90 22.54
CA PRO A 240 -0.11 28.11 23.27
C PRO A 240 -1.05 29.08 22.53
N GLY A 241 -2.16 28.53 22.00
CA GLY A 241 -3.19 29.27 21.28
C GLY A 241 -2.81 29.78 19.89
N ARG A 242 -1.67 29.37 19.31
CA ARG A 242 -1.24 29.83 17.98
C ARG A 242 -0.45 28.78 17.20
N LEU A 243 -0.64 28.78 15.89
CA LEU A 243 0.10 27.99 14.92
C LEU A 243 1.03 28.90 14.13
N GLN A 244 2.28 28.50 13.97
CA GLN A 244 3.26 29.24 13.18
C GLN A 244 4.18 28.31 12.41
N ILE A 245 4.82 28.85 11.37
CA ILE A 245 5.91 28.17 10.69
C ILE A 245 7.14 28.12 11.60
N SER A 246 7.84 26.99 11.64
CA SER A 246 9.11 26.85 12.35
C SER A 246 10.28 27.36 11.49
N GLU A 247 11.49 27.44 12.07
CA GLU A 247 12.69 27.76 11.29
C GLU A 247 12.96 26.73 10.19
N LYS A 248 12.81 25.44 10.50
CA LYS A 248 12.94 24.36 9.52
C LYS A 248 11.89 24.47 8.39
N GLY A 249 10.69 24.95 8.72
CA GLY A 249 9.67 25.21 7.70
C GLY A 249 10.03 26.38 6.78
N ARG A 250 10.71 27.41 7.30
CA ARG A 250 11.22 28.53 6.50
C ARG A 250 12.34 28.10 5.58
N GLU A 251 13.32 27.35 6.08
CA GLU A 251 14.37 26.72 5.27
C GLU A 251 13.75 25.91 4.13
N GLN A 252 12.72 25.11 4.44
CA GLN A 252 12.03 24.31 3.44
C GLN A 252 11.35 25.13 2.34
N LEU A 253 10.89 26.36 2.62
CA LEU A 253 10.29 27.25 1.62
C LEU A 253 11.30 27.80 0.61
N GLU A 254 12.57 27.86 0.98
CA GLU A 254 13.67 28.32 0.11
C GLU A 254 14.19 27.21 -0.81
N GLU A 255 14.03 25.95 -0.38
CA GLU A 255 14.41 24.78 -1.16
C GLU A 255 13.48 24.58 -2.38
N PRO A 256 14.03 24.25 -3.57
CA PRO A 256 13.21 23.93 -4.73
C PRO A 256 12.39 22.66 -4.48
N PHE A 257 11.22 22.59 -5.11
CA PHE A 257 10.42 21.37 -5.10
C PHE A 257 11.23 20.19 -5.68
N THR A 258 11.14 19.04 -5.01
CA THR A 258 11.73 17.80 -5.48
C THR A 258 10.72 16.66 -5.38
N ASP A 259 10.83 15.69 -6.29
CA ASP A 259 10.03 14.45 -6.26
C ASP A 259 10.18 13.68 -4.93
N GLN A 260 11.27 13.91 -4.21
CA GLN A 260 11.49 13.31 -2.90
C GLN A 260 10.44 13.73 -1.87
N VAL A 261 10.01 15.00 -1.87
CA VAL A 261 8.96 15.48 -0.94
C VAL A 261 7.64 14.76 -1.21
N HIS A 262 7.29 14.56 -2.49
CA HIS A 262 6.12 13.77 -2.88
C HIS A 262 6.22 12.33 -2.38
N HIS A 263 7.36 11.67 -2.61
CA HIS A 263 7.60 10.31 -2.14
C HIS A 263 7.51 10.19 -0.61
N GLU A 264 8.05 11.16 0.12
CA GLU A 264 7.98 11.20 1.59
C GLU A 264 6.57 11.42 2.11
N LEU A 265 5.77 12.27 1.44
CA LEU A 265 4.36 12.47 1.77
C LEU A 265 3.54 11.19 1.57
N VAL A 266 3.75 10.47 0.46
CA VAL A 266 3.09 9.16 0.23
C VAL A 266 3.52 8.15 1.30
N ARG A 267 4.82 8.08 1.64
CA ARG A 267 5.32 7.20 2.72
C ARG A 267 4.70 7.58 4.06
N PHE A 268 4.59 8.86 4.37
CA PHE A 268 3.97 9.35 5.60
C PHE A 268 2.51 8.92 5.70
N TRP A 269 1.72 9.11 4.64
CA TRP A 269 0.33 8.64 4.57
C TRP A 269 0.22 7.14 4.86
N LEU A 270 1.04 6.33 4.18
CA LEU A 270 1.08 4.89 4.40
C LEU A 270 1.40 4.54 5.87
N ARG A 271 2.35 5.25 6.50
CA ARG A 271 2.77 4.99 7.89
C ARG A 271 1.69 5.42 8.89
N LEU A 272 1.01 6.52 8.61
CA LEU A 272 -0.07 7.05 9.43
C LEU A 272 -1.28 6.12 9.39
N TYR A 273 -1.63 5.60 8.22
CA TYR A 273 -2.82 4.79 8.01
C TYR A 273 -2.59 3.30 8.31
N LYS A 274 -1.33 2.84 8.37
CA LYS A 274 -0.94 1.42 8.58
C LYS A 274 -1.63 0.74 9.76
N ARG A 275 -1.88 1.46 10.86
CA ARG A 275 -2.56 0.88 12.03
C ARG A 275 -4.01 0.52 11.73
N ALA A 276 -4.72 1.41 11.03
CA ALA A 276 -6.12 1.22 10.67
C ALA A 276 -6.28 0.25 9.50
N ILE A 277 -5.34 0.30 8.55
CA ILE A 277 -5.34 -0.51 7.33
C ILE A 277 -3.99 -1.23 7.20
N PRO A 278 -3.78 -2.35 7.91
CA PRO A 278 -2.49 -3.06 7.90
C PRO A 278 -2.01 -3.52 6.52
N ASN A 279 -2.94 -3.83 5.61
CA ASN A 279 -2.66 -4.24 4.23
C ASN A 279 -2.56 -3.08 3.24
N LEU A 280 -2.61 -1.82 3.69
CA LEU A 280 -2.54 -0.66 2.81
C LEU A 280 -1.33 -0.66 1.86
N PRO A 281 -0.10 -0.98 2.30
CA PRO A 281 1.05 -1.01 1.39
C PRO A 281 0.91 -2.04 0.25
N MET A 282 0.22 -3.15 0.50
CA MET A 282 -0.08 -4.15 -0.52
C MET A 282 -1.15 -3.62 -1.49
N ILE A 283 -2.25 -3.09 -0.96
CA ILE A 283 -3.38 -2.57 -1.76
C ILE A 283 -2.93 -1.45 -2.71
N VAL A 284 -2.13 -0.50 -2.22
CA VAL A 284 -1.65 0.65 -3.00
C VAL A 284 -0.77 0.22 -4.17
N GLN A 285 -0.06 -0.89 -4.05
CA GLN A 285 0.70 -1.47 -5.16
C GLN A 285 -0.15 -2.34 -6.07
N LEU A 286 -1.18 -2.99 -5.52
CA LEU A 286 -2.06 -3.88 -6.26
C LEU A 286 -2.99 -3.13 -7.21
N ILE A 287 -3.56 -2.00 -6.80
CA ILE A 287 -4.51 -1.23 -7.62
C ILE A 287 -3.90 -0.83 -8.98
N PRO A 288 -2.68 -0.26 -9.07
CA PRO A 288 -2.05 0.03 -10.35
C PRO A 288 -1.85 -1.21 -11.22
N VAL A 289 -1.49 -2.34 -10.61
CA VAL A 289 -1.34 -3.62 -11.32
C VAL A 289 -2.69 -4.10 -11.88
N MET A 290 -3.76 -3.96 -11.11
CA MET A 290 -5.14 -4.25 -11.52
C MET A 290 -5.60 -3.37 -12.69
N THR A 291 -5.27 -2.08 -12.67
CA THR A 291 -5.67 -1.15 -13.74
C THR A 291 -5.00 -1.46 -15.08
N GLY A 292 -3.79 -2.04 -15.08
CA GLY A 292 -3.08 -2.43 -16.29
C GLY A 292 -2.85 -1.30 -17.31
N GLY A 293 -2.89 -0.05 -16.87
CA GLY A 293 -2.78 1.15 -17.72
C GLY A 293 -4.11 1.66 -18.28
N GLY A 294 -5.21 0.95 -18.04
CA GLY A 294 -6.56 1.34 -18.43
C GLY A 294 -7.41 1.83 -17.25
N TRP A 295 -8.66 2.13 -17.58
CA TRP A 295 -9.69 2.50 -16.61
C TRP A 295 -10.42 1.25 -16.12
N ILE A 296 -10.64 1.16 -14.81
CA ILE A 296 -11.38 0.06 -14.18
C ILE A 296 -12.51 0.60 -13.30
N PRO A 297 -13.69 -0.06 -13.26
CA PRO A 297 -14.79 0.35 -12.39
C PRO A 297 -14.48 0.23 -10.90
N GLN A 298 -14.99 1.17 -10.10
CA GLN A 298 -14.88 1.14 -8.64
C GLN A 298 -15.48 -0.14 -8.06
N ARG A 299 -16.63 -0.58 -8.57
CA ARG A 299 -17.26 -1.84 -8.15
C ARG A 299 -16.32 -3.04 -8.30
N TRP A 300 -15.52 -3.10 -9.37
CA TRP A 300 -14.61 -4.22 -9.60
C TRP A 300 -13.41 -4.19 -8.65
N ILE A 301 -12.91 -2.99 -8.33
CA ILE A 301 -11.92 -2.82 -7.25
C ILE A 301 -12.51 -3.31 -5.92
N ALA A 302 -13.76 -2.95 -5.63
CA ALA A 302 -14.44 -3.32 -4.40
C ALA A 302 -14.66 -4.83 -4.27
N ASP A 303 -15.14 -5.49 -5.33
CA ASP A 303 -15.36 -6.95 -5.34
C ASP A 303 -14.09 -7.73 -4.99
N ILE A 304 -12.92 -7.22 -5.41
CA ILE A 304 -11.62 -7.86 -5.16
C ILE A 304 -11.05 -7.50 -3.79
N LEU A 305 -11.12 -6.24 -3.38
CA LEU A 305 -10.38 -5.75 -2.21
C LEU A 305 -11.19 -5.76 -0.90
N LEU A 306 -12.52 -5.61 -0.97
CA LEU A 306 -13.36 -5.60 0.25
C LEU A 306 -13.21 -6.87 1.11
N PRO A 307 -13.10 -8.10 0.55
CA PRO A 307 -12.87 -9.30 1.35
C PRO A 307 -11.60 -9.26 2.20
N TRP A 308 -10.65 -8.39 1.89
CA TRP A 308 -9.39 -8.24 2.61
C TRP A 308 -9.35 -6.99 3.50
N LEU A 309 -10.39 -6.18 3.50
CA LEU A 309 -10.50 -5.00 4.35
C LEU A 309 -11.30 -5.32 5.60
N LYS A 310 -10.82 -4.82 6.73
CA LYS A 310 -11.46 -4.96 8.02
C LYS A 310 -12.04 -3.63 8.48
N PRO A 311 -13.17 -3.65 9.22
CA PRO A 311 -13.62 -2.44 9.90
C PRO A 311 -12.55 -1.99 10.91
N PHE A 312 -12.47 -0.69 11.13
CA PHE A 312 -11.57 -0.11 12.13
C PHE A 312 -12.32 0.92 12.95
N TYR A 313 -12.57 0.59 14.24
CA TYR A 313 -13.50 1.32 15.10
C TYR A 313 -14.87 1.52 14.42
N TYR A 314 -15.12 2.71 13.90
CA TYR A 314 -16.39 3.08 13.27
C TYR A 314 -16.28 3.24 11.74
N ASP A 315 -15.10 2.97 11.16
CA ASP A 315 -14.92 2.99 9.71
C ASP A 315 -15.23 1.60 9.13
N GLU A 316 -16.25 1.56 8.28
CA GLU A 316 -16.67 0.34 7.58
C GLU A 316 -15.75 0.05 6.37
N PRO A 317 -15.51 -1.22 6.00
CA PRO A 317 -14.60 -1.59 4.91
C PRO A 317 -14.84 -0.83 3.59
N VAL A 318 -16.10 -0.57 3.24
CA VAL A 318 -16.48 0.19 2.04
C VAL A 318 -16.02 1.66 2.14
N ASN A 319 -16.20 2.28 3.30
CA ASN A 319 -15.75 3.65 3.54
C ASN A 319 -14.22 3.74 3.59
N ILE A 320 -13.57 2.72 4.14
CA ILE A 320 -12.12 2.57 4.11
C ILE A 320 -11.63 2.56 2.66
N LEU A 321 -12.18 1.67 1.83
CA LEU A 321 -11.78 1.58 0.42
C LEU A 321 -11.98 2.90 -0.32
N HIS A 322 -13.16 3.49 -0.23
CA HIS A 322 -13.48 4.69 -1.02
C HIS A 322 -12.75 5.93 -0.49
N ASN A 323 -12.85 6.21 0.81
CA ASN A 323 -12.42 7.49 1.37
C ASN A 323 -10.97 7.47 1.86
N ARG A 324 -10.48 6.34 2.37
CA ARG A 324 -9.14 6.24 2.98
C ARG A 324 -8.09 5.74 2.01
N ILE A 325 -8.50 4.97 1.00
CA ILE A 325 -7.60 4.41 -0.01
C ILE A 325 -7.77 5.15 -1.33
N LEU A 326 -8.89 4.96 -2.06
CA LEU A 326 -9.04 5.46 -3.42
C LEU A 326 -8.98 6.99 -3.50
N LYS A 327 -9.79 7.68 -2.70
CA LYS A 327 -9.79 9.15 -2.63
C LYS A 327 -8.42 9.70 -2.25
N MET A 328 -7.75 9.11 -1.26
CA MET A 328 -6.41 9.56 -0.84
C MET A 328 -5.35 9.27 -1.89
N MET A 329 -5.43 8.14 -2.60
CA MET A 329 -4.56 7.87 -3.74
C MET A 329 -4.77 8.87 -4.88
N VAL A 330 -5.98 9.37 -5.10
CA VAL A 330 -6.21 10.48 -6.03
C VAL A 330 -5.57 11.77 -5.51
N HIS A 331 -5.76 12.11 -4.23
CA HIS A 331 -5.15 13.31 -3.64
C HIS A 331 -3.62 13.29 -3.67
N LEU A 332 -3.02 12.12 -3.51
CA LEU A 332 -1.58 11.91 -3.60
C LEU A 332 -1.08 11.78 -5.04
N GLY A 333 -1.95 11.95 -6.04
CA GLY A 333 -1.58 11.87 -7.45
C GLY A 333 -1.21 10.47 -7.93
N LEU A 334 -1.55 9.42 -7.19
CA LEU A 334 -1.31 8.02 -7.57
C LEU A 334 -2.40 7.48 -8.50
N LEU A 335 -3.63 7.99 -8.36
CA LEU A 335 -4.75 7.64 -9.21
C LEU A 335 -5.35 8.88 -9.85
N LYS A 336 -5.91 8.69 -11.05
CA LYS A 336 -6.90 9.59 -11.64
C LYS A 336 -8.28 8.93 -11.54
N VAL A 337 -9.31 9.77 -11.44
CA VAL A 337 -10.70 9.33 -11.26
C VAL A 337 -11.61 10.05 -12.24
N GLY A 338 -12.51 9.31 -12.87
CA GLY A 338 -13.56 9.88 -13.72
C GLY A 338 -14.88 9.16 -13.47
N GLN A 339 -15.94 9.64 -14.10
CA GLN A 339 -17.27 9.07 -13.94
C GLN A 339 -17.81 8.67 -15.32
N ARG A 340 -18.41 7.50 -15.40
CA ARG A 340 -19.14 7.05 -16.58
C ARG A 340 -20.54 7.67 -16.59
N GLU A 341 -21.21 7.66 -17.75
CA GLU A 341 -22.56 8.23 -17.95
C GLU A 341 -23.61 7.67 -16.97
N ASP A 342 -23.45 6.43 -16.52
CA ASP A 342 -24.34 5.77 -15.55
C ASP A 342 -24.03 6.14 -14.08
N GLY A 343 -23.06 7.02 -13.85
CA GLY A 343 -22.64 7.46 -12.53
C GLY A 343 -21.58 6.56 -11.86
N GLU A 344 -21.16 5.47 -12.49
CA GLU A 344 -20.11 4.59 -11.95
C GLU A 344 -18.75 5.30 -11.97
N TRP A 345 -18.06 5.28 -10.83
CA TRP A 345 -16.70 5.81 -10.73
C TRP A 345 -15.70 4.87 -11.40
N LEU A 346 -14.79 5.44 -12.17
CA LEU A 346 -13.69 4.75 -12.84
C LEU A 346 -12.36 5.27 -12.31
N TYR A 347 -11.40 4.37 -12.13
CA TYR A 347 -10.04 4.71 -11.70
C TYR A 347 -9.00 4.19 -12.67
N ALA A 348 -7.90 4.93 -12.81
CA ALA A 348 -6.70 4.52 -13.52
C ALA A 348 -5.47 5.04 -12.75
N HIS A 349 -4.34 4.36 -12.84
CA HIS A 349 -3.10 4.89 -12.25
C HIS A 349 -2.52 6.02 -13.10
N THR A 350 -1.82 6.94 -12.45
CA THR A 350 -1.10 8.04 -13.12
C THR A 350 0.34 7.64 -13.47
N PRO A 351 1.03 8.39 -14.35
CA PRO A 351 2.47 8.23 -14.56
C PRO A 351 3.28 8.41 -13.26
N LEU A 352 2.85 9.32 -12.38
CA LEU A 352 3.49 9.59 -11.09
C LEU A 352 3.44 8.36 -10.18
N CYS A 353 2.35 7.60 -10.21
CA CYS A 353 2.24 6.32 -9.51
C CYS A 353 3.33 5.34 -9.96
N HIS A 354 3.63 5.27 -11.26
CA HIS A 354 4.67 4.40 -11.78
C HIS A 354 6.07 4.82 -11.32
N THR A 355 6.35 6.14 -11.29
CA THR A 355 7.59 6.70 -10.74
C THR A 355 7.74 6.37 -9.26
N TRP A 356 6.69 6.60 -8.46
CA TRP A 356 6.67 6.27 -7.04
C TRP A 356 6.86 4.77 -6.83
N LEU A 357 6.13 3.92 -7.56
CA LEU A 357 6.26 2.48 -7.49
C LEU A 357 7.69 2.06 -7.78
N LYS A 358 8.39 2.62 -8.77
CA LYS A 358 9.81 2.30 -9.03
C LYS A 358 10.71 2.65 -7.85
N ALA A 359 10.53 3.82 -7.26
CA ALA A 359 11.32 4.29 -6.12
C ALA A 359 10.93 3.63 -4.78
N TYR A 360 9.76 3.00 -4.71
CA TYR A 360 9.27 2.30 -3.53
C TYR A 360 10.09 1.03 -3.28
N ASN A 361 10.75 0.97 -2.12
CA ASN A 361 11.66 -0.13 -1.72
C ASN A 361 11.07 -1.06 -0.64
N GLY A 362 9.74 -1.06 -0.47
CA GLY A 362 9.05 -1.81 0.56
C GLY A 362 8.91 -1.02 1.87
N PHE A 363 8.15 -1.57 2.81
CA PHE A 363 7.81 -0.92 4.06
C PHE A 363 8.56 -1.60 5.23
N ALA A 364 9.74 -1.10 5.57
CA ALA A 364 10.43 -1.45 6.82
C ALA A 364 10.07 -0.49 7.97
N ASP A 365 9.42 0.63 7.65
CA ASP A 365 9.23 1.71 8.61
C ASP A 365 8.11 1.43 9.63
N SER A 366 8.37 1.90 10.85
CA SER A 366 7.45 1.82 11.98
C SER A 366 6.22 2.73 11.74
N THR A 367 5.09 2.28 12.28
CA THR A 367 3.86 3.08 12.37
C THR A 367 4.18 4.39 13.07
N ILE A 368 3.66 5.50 12.54
CA ILE A 368 3.80 6.79 13.20
C ILE A 368 2.75 6.85 14.30
N LEU A 369 3.20 6.95 15.55
CA LEU A 369 2.37 7.41 16.67
C LEU A 369 2.67 8.89 16.82
N LEU A 370 1.86 9.73 16.17
CA LEU A 370 1.86 11.16 16.47
C LEU A 370 1.31 11.28 17.90
N LYS A 371 2.08 11.90 18.80
CA LYS A 371 1.72 12.05 20.22
C LYS A 371 0.91 13.31 20.42
#